data_AF-A0A1C6AM57-F1
#
_entry.id   AF-A0A1C6AM57-F1
#
_cell.length_a   1.000
_cell.length_b   1.000
_cell.length_c   1.000
_cell.angle_alpha   90.00
_cell.angle_beta   90.00
_cell.angle_gamma   90.00
#
_symmetry.space_group_name_H-M   'P 1'
#
loop_
_entity.id
_entity.type
_entity.pdbx_description
1 polymer ?
#
loop_
_entity_poly.entity_id
_entity_poly.type
_entity_poly.pdbx_seq_one_letter_code
_entity_poly.pdbx_strand_id
1 'polypeptide(L)'
;MTILEASERYQIPLEILREYERWGLCGAVKQVMGEWQYDDQDLERLSLILTLHDIGFTSEEVETYMRLLLEQRGTGKKRLRMLEQKRKAALDEIHFRERQVARMDGLRHRLLQEQQSTEEAER
;
A
#
# COMPACT_ATOMS: atom_id res chain seq x y z
N MET A 1 13.40 -21.54 4.33
CA MET A 1 13.01 -21.41 2.91
C MET A 1 13.86 -20.34 2.25
N THR A 2 14.32 -20.51 1.02
CA THR A 2 15.13 -19.48 0.31
C THR A 2 14.28 -18.33 -0.23
N ILE A 3 14.90 -17.25 -0.69
CA ILE A 3 14.21 -16.08 -1.28
C ILE A 3 13.38 -16.46 -2.53
N LEU A 4 13.90 -17.35 -3.37
CA LEU A 4 13.22 -17.80 -4.58
C LEU A 4 12.02 -18.68 -4.22
N GLU A 5 12.21 -19.62 -3.30
CA GLU A 5 11.11 -20.47 -2.81
C GLU A 5 10.01 -19.64 -2.12
N ALA A 6 10.38 -18.61 -1.36
CA ALA A 6 9.42 -17.70 -0.73
C ALA A 6 8.62 -16.92 -1.77
N SER A 7 9.29 -16.41 -2.80
CA SER A 7 8.65 -15.67 -3.89
C SER A 7 7.70 -16.57 -4.70
N GLU A 8 8.13 -17.78 -5.07
CA GLU A 8 7.28 -18.71 -5.84
C GLU A 8 6.10 -19.23 -5.04
N ARG A 9 6.32 -19.63 -3.77
CA ARG A 9 5.29 -20.27 -2.95
C ARG A 9 4.24 -19.30 -2.42
N TYR A 10 4.64 -18.08 -2.10
CA TYR A 10 3.76 -17.06 -1.50
C TYR A 10 3.48 -15.88 -2.43
N GLN A 11 3.96 -15.93 -3.68
CA GLN A 11 3.80 -14.88 -4.70
C GLN A 11 4.28 -13.49 -4.24
N ILE A 12 5.27 -13.48 -3.35
CA ILE A 12 5.84 -12.24 -2.81
C ILE A 12 6.88 -11.73 -3.82
N PRO A 13 6.79 -10.46 -4.29
CA PRO A 13 7.79 -9.91 -5.19
C PRO A 13 9.19 -9.94 -4.57
N LEU A 14 10.19 -10.31 -5.38
CA LEU A 14 11.60 -10.36 -4.96
C LEU A 14 12.10 -9.01 -4.42
N GLU A 15 11.55 -7.90 -4.91
CA GLU A 15 11.89 -6.56 -4.44
C GLU A 15 11.54 -6.36 -2.97
N ILE A 16 10.37 -6.84 -2.54
CA ILE A 16 9.90 -6.77 -1.15
C ILE A 16 10.77 -7.64 -0.24
N LEU A 17 11.11 -8.85 -0.70
CA LEU A 17 12.01 -9.73 0.03
C LEU A 17 13.40 -9.11 0.22
N ARG A 18 13.94 -8.49 -0.84
CA ARG A 18 15.22 -7.75 -0.78
C ARG A 18 15.14 -6.51 0.11
N GLU A 19 14.04 -5.76 0.09
CA GLU A 19 13.80 -4.65 1.02
C GLU A 19 13.84 -5.11 2.46
N TYR A 20 13.14 -6.20 2.75
CA TYR A 20 13.12 -6.80 4.08
C TYR A 20 14.51 -7.24 4.55
N GLU A 21 15.30 -7.90 3.68
CA GLU A 21 16.70 -8.26 3.97
C GLU A 21 17.57 -7.01 4.20
N ARG A 22 17.42 -5.95 3.39
CA ARG A 22 18.19 -4.69 3.50
C ARG A 22 17.94 -3.98 4.83
N TRP A 23 16.73 -4.00 5.34
CA TRP A 23 16.40 -3.31 6.60
C TRP A 23 17.03 -3.96 7.84
N GLY A 24 17.53 -5.21 7.72
CA GLY A 24 18.20 -5.93 8.80
C GLY A 24 17.31 -6.16 10.02
N LEU A 25 15.99 -6.21 9.82
CA LEU A 25 14.98 -6.26 10.89
C LEU A 25 14.94 -7.61 11.61
N CYS A 26 15.45 -8.67 10.98
CA CYS A 26 15.70 -9.95 11.65
C CYS A 26 17.15 -9.99 12.14
N GLY A 27 17.32 -10.04 13.46
CA GLY A 27 18.63 -10.08 14.10
C GLY A 27 19.48 -11.22 13.55
N ALA A 28 20.50 -10.85 12.78
CA ALA A 28 21.79 -11.47 12.44
C ALA A 28 22.01 -13.00 12.40
N VAL A 29 21.03 -13.88 12.65
CA VAL A 29 21.24 -15.32 12.86
C VAL A 29 20.24 -16.17 12.04
N LYS A 30 20.05 -15.82 10.78
CA LYS A 30 19.30 -16.66 9.82
C LYS A 30 20.04 -16.93 8.51
N GLN A 31 21.35 -16.67 8.48
CA GLN A 31 22.21 -17.13 7.38
C GLN A 31 22.76 -18.51 7.72
N VAL A 32 22.17 -19.54 7.10
CA VAL A 32 22.76 -20.89 7.08
C VAL A 32 23.47 -21.03 5.75
N MET A 33 24.80 -21.20 5.78
CA MET A 33 25.67 -21.27 4.59
C MET A 33 25.61 -20.04 3.65
N GLY A 34 25.39 -18.84 4.20
CA GLY A 34 25.40 -17.60 3.43
C GLY A 34 24.09 -17.23 2.74
N GLU A 35 23.05 -18.07 2.84
CA GLU A 35 21.72 -17.80 2.31
C GLU A 35 20.72 -17.52 3.43
N TRP A 36 19.84 -16.54 3.22
CA TRP A 36 18.73 -16.25 4.11
C TRP A 36 17.69 -17.37 4.08
N GLN A 37 17.31 -17.84 5.26
CA GLN A 37 16.25 -18.83 5.44
C GLN A 37 15.05 -18.18 6.14
N TYR A 38 13.96 -18.01 5.40
CA TYR A 38 12.68 -17.51 5.89
C TYR A 38 11.97 -18.58 6.72
N ASP A 39 11.49 -18.19 7.91
CA ASP A 39 10.60 -18.98 8.76
C ASP A 39 9.16 -18.44 8.76
N ASP A 40 8.25 -19.12 9.45
CA ASP A 40 6.83 -18.74 9.50
C ASP A 40 6.61 -17.32 10.05
N GLN A 41 7.46 -16.87 10.98
CA GLN A 41 7.38 -15.52 11.54
C GLN A 41 7.82 -14.46 10.52
N ASP A 42 8.81 -14.75 9.70
CA ASP A 42 9.19 -13.87 8.58
C ASP A 42 8.07 -13.77 7.56
N LEU A 43 7.36 -14.87 7.29
CA LEU A 43 6.22 -14.87 6.37
C LEU A 43 5.06 -14.00 6.87
N GLU A 44 4.75 -14.05 8.17
CA GLU A 44 3.76 -13.14 8.78
C GLU A 44 4.17 -11.66 8.63
N ARG A 45 5.45 -11.37 8.83
CA ARG A 45 6.00 -10.00 8.68
C ARG A 45 5.97 -9.52 7.23
N LEU A 46 6.31 -10.39 6.28
CA LEU A 46 6.27 -10.09 4.86
C LEU A 46 4.84 -9.87 4.36
N SER A 47 3.88 -10.66 4.84
CA SER A 47 2.44 -10.44 4.57
C SER A 47 1.98 -9.06 5.04
N LEU A 48 2.45 -8.62 6.21
CA LEU A 48 2.17 -7.29 6.72
C LEU A 48 2.82 -6.18 5.88
N ILE A 49 4.07 -6.38 5.44
CA ILE A 49 4.78 -5.45 4.55
C ILE A 49 4.02 -5.27 3.24
N LEU A 50 3.57 -6.37 2.62
CA LEU A 50 2.72 -6.32 1.42
C LEU A 50 1.45 -5.51 1.66
N THR A 51 0.75 -5.80 2.75
CA THR A 51 -0.47 -5.08 3.11
C THR A 51 -0.23 -3.57 3.28
N LEU A 52 0.90 -3.16 3.86
CA LEU A 52 1.23 -1.75 4.02
C LEU A 52 1.52 -1.08 2.67
N HIS A 53 2.25 -1.75 1.77
CA HIS A 53 2.46 -1.24 0.41
C HIS A 53 1.16 -1.12 -0.37
N ASP A 54 0.24 -2.09 -0.26
CA ASP A 54 -1.08 -2.04 -0.90
C ASP A 54 -1.94 -0.87 -0.39
N ILE A 55 -1.79 -0.51 0.89
CA ILE A 55 -2.46 0.67 1.49
C ILE A 55 -1.79 1.99 1.03
N GLY A 56 -0.65 1.93 0.35
CA GLY A 56 0.09 3.09 -0.13
C GLY A 56 1.11 3.64 0.87
N PHE A 57 1.64 2.80 1.76
CA PHE A 57 2.86 3.14 2.50
C PHE A 57 4.07 3.11 1.56
N THR A 58 4.96 4.09 1.72
CA THR A 58 6.29 4.09 1.11
C THR A 58 7.22 3.13 1.83
N SER A 59 8.28 2.65 1.17
CA SER A 59 9.26 1.75 1.78
C SER A 59 9.83 2.29 3.10
N GLU A 60 10.05 3.61 3.22
CA GLU A 60 10.52 4.25 4.45
C GLU A 60 9.48 4.19 5.59
N GLU A 61 8.20 4.40 5.27
CA GLU A 61 7.12 4.29 6.26
C GLU A 61 6.87 2.84 6.67
N VAL A 62 6.99 1.90 5.74
CA VAL A 62 6.92 0.45 6.02
C VAL A 62 8.05 0.06 6.96
N GLU A 63 9.30 0.44 6.66
CA GLU A 63 10.45 0.19 7.53
C GLU A 63 10.20 0.75 8.94
N THR A 64 9.73 2.00 9.03
CA THR A 64 9.42 2.65 10.30
C THR A 64 8.34 1.88 11.07
N TYR A 65 7.28 1.45 10.39
CA TYR A 65 6.21 0.65 10.99
C TYR A 65 6.73 -0.68 11.54
N MET A 66 7.62 -1.34 10.79
CA MET A 66 8.19 -2.63 11.16
C MET A 66 9.20 -2.51 12.31
N ARG A 67 10.02 -1.46 12.36
CA ARG A 67 10.87 -1.16 13.53
C ARG A 67 10.03 -0.97 14.78
N LEU A 68 8.95 -0.20 14.70
CA LEU A 68 8.01 0.00 15.81
C LEU A 68 7.32 -1.30 16.24
N LEU A 69 7.01 -2.20 15.30
CA LEU A 69 6.45 -3.52 15.61
C LEU A 69 7.43 -4.36 16.45
N LEU A 70 8.72 -4.35 16.09
CA LEU A 70 9.76 -5.12 16.78
C LEU A 70 10.15 -4.55 18.14
N GLU A 71 10.07 -3.23 18.32
CA GLU A 71 10.37 -2.58 19.61
C GLU A 71 9.37 -2.95 20.73
N GLN A 72 8.16 -3.42 20.37
CA GLN A 72 7.04 -3.93 21.21
C GLN A 72 6.53 -3.03 22.37
N ARG A 73 7.36 -2.22 23.04
CA ARG A 73 6.98 -1.40 24.20
C ARG A 73 6.32 -0.08 23.77
N GLY A 74 5.00 0.02 23.95
CA GLY A 74 4.27 1.29 23.85
C GLY A 74 4.17 1.91 22.45
N THR A 75 4.66 1.21 21.41
CA THR A 75 4.68 1.69 20.02
C THR A 75 3.33 1.53 19.30
N GLY A 76 2.36 0.82 19.89
CA GLY A 76 1.03 0.60 19.30
C GLY A 76 0.31 1.91 18.95
N LYS A 77 0.40 2.94 19.80
CA LYS A 77 -0.19 4.27 19.53
C LYS A 77 0.46 4.95 18.31
N LYS A 78 1.77 4.77 18.10
CA LYS A 78 2.46 5.34 16.94
C LYS A 78 2.04 4.63 15.66
N ARG A 79 1.99 3.31 15.67
CA ARG A 79 1.52 2.49 14.54
C ARG A 79 0.07 2.83 14.15
N LEU A 80 -0.80 2.98 15.14
CA LEU A 80 -2.19 3.40 14.92
C LEU A 80 -2.27 4.78 14.25
N ARG A 81 -1.49 5.75 14.74
CA ARG A 81 -1.44 7.10 14.13
C ARG A 81 -0.98 7.07 12.68
N MET A 82 0.00 6.24 12.32
CA MET A 82 0.43 6.09 10.92
C MET A 82 -0.71 5.58 10.03
N LEU A 83 -1.46 4.57 10.51
CA LEU A 83 -2.64 4.07 9.80
C LEU A 83 -3.75 5.12 9.69
N GLU A 84 -4.01 5.88 10.75
CA GLU A 84 -5.00 6.97 10.74
C GLU A 84 -4.64 8.08 9.75
N GLN A 85 -3.35 8.44 9.66
CA GLN A 85 -2.86 9.43 8.69
C GLN A 85 -3.06 8.95 7.26
N LYS A 86 -2.72 7.69 6.96
CA LYS A 86 -2.95 7.10 5.63
C LYS A 86 -4.42 7.01 5.28
N ARG A 87 -5.24 6.58 6.24
CA ARG A 87 -6.71 6.56 6.09
C ARG A 87 -7.25 7.96 5.75
N LYS A 88 -6.79 8.99 6.46
CA LYS A 88 -7.22 10.37 6.22
C LYS A 88 -6.82 10.83 4.81
N ALA A 89 -5.57 10.62 4.41
CA ALA A 89 -5.09 10.98 3.09
C ALA A 89 -5.87 10.28 1.96
N ALA A 90 -6.18 8.99 2.13
CA ALA A 90 -7.00 8.25 1.18
C ALA A 90 -8.43 8.81 1.07
N LEU A 91 -9.05 9.18 2.20
CA LEU A 91 -10.37 9.82 2.19
C LEU A 91 -10.34 11.20 1.51
N ASP A 92 -9.31 11.99 1.77
CA ASP A 92 -9.15 13.30 1.12
C ASP A 92 -9.03 13.16 -0.41
N GLU A 93 -8.31 12.14 -0.88
CA GLU A 93 -8.19 11.78 -2.31
C GLU A 93 -9.52 11.29 -2.90
N ILE A 94 -10.28 10.45 -2.17
CA ILE A 94 -11.62 10.03 -2.60
C ILE A 94 -12.52 11.25 -2.76
N HIS A 95 -12.57 12.14 -1.77
CA HIS A 95 -13.37 13.36 -1.85
C HIS A 95 -12.92 14.28 -2.98
N PHE A 96 -11.64 14.30 -3.31
CA PHE A 96 -11.14 15.04 -4.46
C PHE A 96 -11.65 14.44 -5.78
N ARG A 97 -11.54 13.11 -5.95
CA ARG A 97 -12.03 12.40 -7.15
C ARG A 97 -13.54 12.51 -7.32
N GLU A 98 -14.32 12.40 -6.24
CA GLU A 98 -15.77 12.62 -6.25
C GLU A 98 -16.13 14.00 -6.82
N ARG A 99 -15.42 15.05 -6.40
CA ARG A 99 -15.62 16.41 -6.92
C ARG A 99 -15.25 16.53 -8.40
N GLN A 100 -14.25 15.78 -8.86
CA GLN A 100 -13.89 15.76 -10.28
C GLN A 100 -14.99 15.09 -11.12
N VAL A 101 -15.50 13.95 -10.67
CA VAL A 101 -16.62 13.23 -11.33
C VAL A 101 -17.85 14.14 -11.42
N ALA A 102 -18.24 14.79 -10.33
CA ALA A 102 -19.39 15.71 -10.34
C ALA A 102 -19.25 16.86 -11.36
N ARG A 103 -18.03 17.38 -11.56
CA ARG A 103 -17.76 18.41 -12.58
C ARG A 103 -17.91 17.85 -14.00
N MET A 104 -17.43 16.62 -14.23
CA MET A 104 -17.59 15.93 -15.51
C MET A 104 -19.07 15.70 -15.83
N ASP A 105 -19.85 15.28 -14.85
CA ASP A 105 -21.30 15.07 -15.01
C ASP A 105 -22.03 16.38 -15.34
N GLY A 106 -21.65 17.49 -14.69
CA GLY A 106 -22.18 18.81 -15.01
C GLY A 106 -21.83 19.27 -16.43
N LEU A 107 -20.61 18.98 -16.91
CA LEU A 107 -20.23 19.25 -18.30
C LEU A 107 -21.02 18.39 -19.28
N ARG A 108 -21.14 17.09 -19.01
CA ARG A 108 -21.90 16.15 -19.83
C ARG A 108 -23.36 16.57 -19.94
N HIS A 109 -23.99 16.97 -18.84
CA HIS A 109 -25.39 17.40 -18.85
C HIS A 109 -25.62 18.62 -19.74
N ARG A 110 -24.72 19.63 -19.67
CA ARG A 110 -24.80 20.81 -20.53
C ARG A 110 -24.69 20.47 -22.01
N LEU A 111 -23.73 19.62 -22.39
CA LEU A 111 -23.56 19.20 -23.77
C LEU A 111 -24.79 18.44 -24.31
N LEU A 112 -25.43 17.62 -23.47
CA LEU A 112 -26.67 16.93 -23.85
C LEU A 112 -27.84 17.91 -24.07
N GLN A 113 -27.95 18.94 -23.22
CA GLN A 113 -28.97 19.98 -23.39
C GLN A 113 -28.76 20.80 -24.66
N GLU A 114 -27.50 21.16 -24.97
CA GLU A 114 -27.15 21.86 -26.20
C GLU A 114 -27.57 21.04 -27.43
N GLN A 115 -27.22 19.75 -27.48
CA GLN A 115 -27.60 18.86 -28.59
C GLN A 115 -29.11 18.75 -28.79
N GLN A 116 -29.88 18.61 -27.71
CA GLN A 116 -31.34 18.55 -27.79
C GLN A 116 -31.95 19.85 -28.32
N SER A 117 -31.39 21.01 -27.92
CA SER A 117 -31.86 22.31 -28.39
C SER A 117 -31.56 22.56 -29.88
N THR A 118 -30.44 22.06 -30.41
CA THR A 118 -30.14 22.14 -31.83
C THR A 118 -31.04 21.23 -32.66
N GLU A 119 -31.30 20.02 -32.19
CA GLU A 119 -32.18 19.06 -32.88
C GLU A 119 -33.65 19.51 -32.93
N GLU A 120 -34.12 20.26 -31.93
CA GLU A 120 -35.46 20.86 -31.93
C GLU A 120 -35.55 22.11 -32.82
N ALA A 121 -34.47 22.86 -32.98
CA ALA A 121 -34.43 24.05 -33.85
C ALA A 121 -34.31 23.69 -35.36
N GLU A 122 -33.81 22.50 -35.67
CA GLU A 122 -33.67 21.97 -37.04
C GLU A 122 -34.89 21.17 -37.53
N ARG A 123 -35.91 20.97 -36.69
CA ARG A 123 -37.19 20.32 -37.02
C ARG A 123 -38.30 21.32 -37.30
#